data_AF-A0A659UHD0-F1
#
_entry.id   AF-A0A659UHD0-F1
#
_cell.length_a   1.000
_cell.length_b   1.000
_cell.length_c   1.000
_cell.angle_alpha   90.00
_cell.angle_beta   90.00
_cell.angle_gamma   90.00
#
_symmetry.space_group_name_H-M   'P 1'
#
loop_
_entity.id
_entity.type
_entity.pdbx_description
1 polymer ?
#
loop_
_entity_poly.entity_id
_entity_poly.type
_entity_poly.pdbx_seq_one_letter_code
_entity_poly.pdbx_strand_id
1 'polypeptide(L)'
;KKERGRAIGIWAAASALTTALGPVLGGLVLSAFGDGIWRAIFAVNLPLGLISIYLLLAKIPADAPTQKRSLDLAGGALATLAFGALAYGLTSMSASGESHMAGPSIAAGAVLLVVFILFERRQREPMIDLSLFRIGAFAGANAATFLLYFA
;
A
#
# COMPACT_ATOMS: atom_id res chain seq x y z
N LYS A 1 1.31 24.69 9.61
CA LYS A 1 0.02 24.41 8.93
C LYS A 1 0.04 24.70 7.42
N LYS A 2 0.51 25.87 6.94
CA LYS A 2 0.59 26.22 5.50
C LYS A 2 1.45 25.27 4.65
N GLU A 3 2.63 24.87 5.15
CA GLU A 3 3.53 23.96 4.41
C GLU A 3 2.92 22.57 4.19
N ARG A 4 2.23 22.04 5.20
CA ARG A 4 1.51 20.76 5.11
C ARG A 4 0.39 20.82 4.07
N GLY A 5 -0.37 21.91 4.01
CA GLY A 5 -1.41 22.11 2.99
C GLY A 5 -0.83 22.22 1.58
N ARG A 6 0.27 22.97 1.40
CA ARG A 6 0.97 23.07 0.10
C ARG A 6 1.56 21.74 -0.34
N ALA A 7 2.17 20.99 0.57
CA ALA A 7 2.73 19.67 0.29
C ALA A 7 1.62 18.68 -0.13
N ILE A 8 0.50 18.64 0.60
CA ILE A 8 -0.65 17.81 0.25
C ILE A 8 -1.23 18.23 -1.11
N GLY A 9 -1.30 19.53 -1.40
CA GLY A 9 -1.79 20.04 -2.70
C GLY A 9 -0.89 19.64 -3.87
N ILE A 10 0.43 19.77 -3.73
CA ILE A 10 1.41 19.34 -4.74
C ILE A 10 1.30 17.83 -4.95
N TRP A 11 1.20 17.06 -3.85
CA TRP A 11 1.04 15.61 -3.90
C TRP A 11 -0.26 15.21 -4.63
N ALA A 12 -1.39 15.84 -4.28
CA ALA A 12 -2.67 15.56 -4.93
C ALA A 12 -2.67 15.93 -6.42
N ALA A 13 -2.08 17.07 -6.80
CA ALA A 13 -1.96 17.49 -8.19
C ALA A 13 -1.07 16.54 -9.00
N ALA A 14 0.07 16.12 -8.44
CA ALA A 14 0.96 15.15 -9.05
C ALA A 14 0.28 13.79 -9.23
N SER A 15 -0.46 13.33 -8.22
CA SER A 15 -1.26 12.09 -8.28
C SER A 15 -2.32 12.17 -9.39
N ALA A 16 -3.10 13.25 -9.45
CA ALA A 16 -4.13 13.42 -10.49
C ALA A 16 -3.53 13.44 -11.90
N LEU A 17 -2.42 14.16 -12.08
CA LEU A 17 -1.71 14.23 -13.36
C LEU A 17 -1.20 12.85 -13.79
N THR A 18 -0.63 12.09 -12.85
CA THR A 18 -0.11 10.74 -13.10
C THR A 18 -1.24 9.77 -13.45
N THR A 19 -2.38 9.83 -12.75
CA THR A 19 -3.54 8.98 -13.04
C THR A 19 -4.13 9.27 -14.43
N ALA A 20 -4.18 10.54 -14.83
CA ALA A 20 -4.72 10.93 -16.14
C ALA A 20 -3.76 10.63 -17.29
N LEU A 21 -2.48 10.98 -17.15
CA LEU A 21 -1.50 10.86 -18.22
C LEU A 21 -0.80 9.50 -18.28
N GLY A 22 -0.77 8.76 -17.18
CA GLY A 22 -0.05 7.48 -17.06
C GLY A 22 -0.45 6.45 -18.12
N PRO A 23 -1.75 6.09 -18.23
CA PRO A 23 -2.21 5.14 -19.25
C PRO A 23 -1.98 5.64 -20.68
N VAL A 24 -2.15 6.95 -20.92
CA VAL A 24 -1.98 7.55 -22.25
C VAL A 24 -0.51 7.49 -22.69
N LEU A 25 0.40 7.95 -21.84
CA LEU A 25 1.83 7.92 -22.13
C LEU A 25 2.36 6.48 -22.18
N GLY A 26 1.93 5.61 -21.26
CA GLY A 26 2.30 4.21 -21.25
C GLY A 26 1.84 3.48 -22.52
N GLY A 27 0.60 3.70 -22.95
CA GLY A 27 0.04 3.14 -24.17
C GLY A 27 0.72 3.65 -25.44
N LEU A 28 1.04 4.95 -25.52
CA LEU A 28 1.77 5.54 -26.65
C LEU A 28 3.20 5.00 -26.75
N VAL A 29 3.89 4.85 -25.63
CA VAL A 29 5.25 4.29 -25.62
C VAL A 29 5.21 2.82 -26.05
N LEU A 30 4.24 2.04 -25.58
CA LEU A 30 4.08 0.64 -25.97
C LEU A 30 3.72 0.50 -27.45
N SER A 31 2.87 1.38 -28.00
CA SER A 31 2.48 1.35 -29.41
C SER A 31 3.59 1.79 -30.37
N ALA A 32 4.44 2.74 -29.96
CA ALA A 32 5.53 3.24 -30.79
C ALA A 32 6.78 2.35 -30.77
N PHE A 33 7.08 1.70 -29.64
CA PHE A 33 8.34 0.94 -29.45
C PHE A 33 8.14 -0.57 -29.26
N GLY A 34 6.89 -1.05 -29.31
CA GLY A 34 6.53 -2.45 -29.20
C GLY A 34 6.62 -3.00 -27.77
N ASP A 35 6.20 -4.26 -27.60
CA ASP A 35 6.03 -4.87 -26.29
C ASP A 35 7.32 -4.85 -25.44
N GLY A 36 8.50 -4.98 -26.03
CA GLY A 36 9.77 -5.02 -25.29
C GLY A 36 10.10 -3.77 -24.45
N ILE A 37 9.47 -2.62 -24.73
CA ILE A 37 9.71 -1.34 -24.06
C ILE A 37 9.10 -1.29 -22.64
N TRP A 38 8.17 -2.20 -22.29
CA TRP A 38 7.50 -2.19 -20.99
C TRP A 38 8.52 -2.24 -19.84
N ARG A 39 9.60 -3.00 -20.01
CA ARG A 39 10.70 -3.09 -19.03
C ARG A 39 11.36 -1.73 -18.82
N ALA A 40 11.51 -0.93 -19.88
CA ALA A 40 12.09 0.41 -19.82
C ALA A 40 11.15 1.42 -19.14
N ILE A 41 9.83 1.30 -19.34
CA ILE A 41 8.81 2.10 -18.63
C ILE A 41 8.96 1.88 -17.11
N PHE A 42 9.12 0.63 -16.67
CA PHE A 42 9.38 0.34 -15.26
C PHE A 42 10.77 0.74 -14.80
N ALA A 43 11.78 0.66 -15.67
CA ALA A 43 13.15 1.03 -15.36
C ALA A 43 13.30 2.52 -15.00
N VAL A 44 12.36 3.40 -15.40
CA VAL A 44 12.28 4.81 -14.95
C VAL A 44 12.17 4.93 -13.42
N ASN A 45 11.60 3.94 -12.73
CA ASN A 45 11.55 3.95 -11.26
C ASN A 45 12.93 3.79 -10.62
N LEU A 46 13.88 3.15 -11.32
CA LEU A 46 15.21 2.89 -10.80
C LEU A 46 16.00 4.19 -10.52
N PRO A 47 16.16 5.14 -11.47
CA PRO A 47 16.81 6.42 -11.18
C PRO A 47 16.02 7.26 -10.16
N LEU A 48 14.68 7.23 -10.18
CA LEU A 48 13.86 7.93 -9.18
C LEU A 48 14.09 7.38 -7.77
N GLY A 49 14.19 6.06 -7.62
CA GLY A 49 14.52 5.38 -6.38
C GLY A 49 15.93 5.76 -5.89
N LEU A 50 16.92 5.76 -6.78
CA LEU A 50 18.28 6.17 -6.46
C LEU A 50 18.35 7.62 -5.99
N ILE A 51 17.67 8.53 -6.68
CA ILE A 51 17.59 9.95 -6.27
C ILE A 51 16.93 10.07 -4.89
N SER A 52 15.85 9.33 -4.65
CA SER A 52 15.14 9.36 -3.36
C SER A 52 16.03 8.86 -2.22
N ILE A 53 16.75 7.75 -2.42
CA ILE A 53 17.73 7.22 -1.46
C ILE A 53 18.85 8.24 -1.22
N TYR A 54 19.40 8.82 -2.28
CA TYR A 54 20.43 9.83 -2.18
C TYR A 54 19.96 11.04 -1.36
N LEU A 55 18.76 11.56 -1.63
CA LEU A 55 18.20 12.68 -0.89
C LEU A 55 17.93 12.32 0.57
N LEU A 56 17.42 11.12 0.85
CA LEU A 56 17.26 10.60 2.21
C LEU A 56 18.59 10.63 2.96
N LEU A 57 19.62 9.99 2.41
CA LEU A 57 20.94 9.90 3.05
C LEU A 57 21.65 11.26 3.15
N ALA A 58 21.45 12.16 2.20
CA ALA A 58 22.15 13.44 2.13
C ALA A 58 21.46 14.58 2.90
N LYS A 59 20.14 14.52 3.08
CA LYS A 59 19.34 15.64 3.63
C LYS A 59 18.64 15.32 4.93
N ILE A 60 18.41 14.04 5.26
CA ILE A 60 17.69 13.67 6.47
C ILE A 60 18.73 13.27 7.54
N PRO A 61 18.84 14.04 8.65
CA PRO A 61 19.73 13.67 9.74
C PRO A 61 19.28 12.36 10.37
N ALA A 62 20.23 11.55 10.83
CA ALA A 62 19.92 10.30 11.50
C ALA A 62 19.04 10.55 12.72
N ASP A 63 17.96 9.78 12.85
CA ASP A 63 17.10 9.85 14.02
C ASP A 63 17.91 9.54 15.29
N ALA A 64 17.62 10.26 16.39
CA ALA A 64 18.18 9.93 17.69
C ALA A 64 17.84 8.47 18.04
N PRO A 65 18.75 7.72 18.67
CA PRO A 65 18.50 6.33 19.04
C PRO A 65 17.29 6.27 19.97
N THR A 66 16.13 6.01 19.39
CA THR A 66 14.90 5.71 20.10
C THR A 66 15.01 4.27 20.60
N GLN A 67 14.43 4.01 21.78
CA GLN A 67 14.43 2.69 22.41
C GLN A 67 14.22 1.59 21.36
N LYS A 68 14.99 0.49 21.48
CA LYS A 68 14.93 -0.66 20.56
C LYS A 68 13.49 -1.13 20.40
N ARG A 69 12.78 -0.58 19.41
CA ARG A 69 11.51 -1.12 18.95
C ARG A 69 11.82 -2.47 18.34
N SER A 70 11.30 -3.50 18.96
CA SER A 70 11.33 -4.83 18.41
C SER A 70 10.46 -4.85 17.15
N LEU A 71 11.02 -5.31 16.04
CA LEU A 71 10.26 -5.51 14.81
C LEU A 71 9.23 -6.61 15.07
N ASP A 72 7.94 -6.30 14.89
CA ASP A 72 6.87 -7.30 14.98
C ASP A 72 6.83 -8.17 13.70
N LEU A 73 7.76 -9.12 13.64
CA LEU A 73 7.85 -10.07 12.52
C LEU A 73 6.63 -10.98 12.44
N ALA A 74 6.01 -11.29 13.58
CA ALA A 74 4.86 -12.18 13.66
C ALA A 74 3.59 -11.49 13.14
N GLY A 75 3.33 -10.25 13.56
CA GLY A 75 2.27 -9.41 13.00
C GLY A 75 2.49 -9.15 11.52
N GLY A 76 3.73 -8.87 11.11
CA GLY A 76 4.10 -8.70 9.69
C GLY A 76 3.80 -9.95 8.85
N ALA A 77 4.15 -11.14 9.34
CA ALA A 77 3.85 -12.40 8.66
C ALA A 77 2.34 -12.66 8.57
N LEU A 78 1.59 -12.45 9.67
CA LEU A 78 0.13 -12.60 9.70
C LEU A 78 -0.56 -11.66 8.71
N ALA A 79 -0.18 -10.38 8.70
CA ALA A 79 -0.71 -9.40 7.76
C ALA A 79 -0.40 -9.79 6.31
N THR A 80 0.84 -10.20 6.03
CA THR A 80 1.26 -10.63 4.69
C THR A 80 0.45 -11.83 4.20
N LEU A 81 0.25 -12.83 5.05
CA LEU A 81 -0.55 -14.01 4.71
C LEU A 81 -2.03 -13.67 4.54
N ALA A 82 -2.60 -12.84 5.43
CA ALA A 82 -3.99 -12.42 5.36
C ALA A 82 -4.29 -11.67 4.05
N PHE A 83 -3.52 -10.61 3.77
CA PHE A 83 -3.70 -9.81 2.55
C PHE A 83 -3.32 -10.59 1.30
N GLY A 84 -2.30 -11.44 1.35
CA GLY A 84 -1.92 -12.31 0.24
C GLY A 84 -3.02 -13.31 -0.12
N ALA A 85 -3.63 -13.97 0.86
CA ALA A 85 -4.73 -14.91 0.64
C ALA A 85 -5.99 -14.21 0.11
N LEU A 86 -6.33 -13.02 0.64
CA LEU A 86 -7.44 -12.21 0.13
C LEU A 86 -7.19 -11.75 -1.32
N ALA A 87 -6.01 -11.21 -1.61
CA ALA A 87 -5.64 -10.75 -2.93
C ALA A 87 -5.67 -11.91 -3.95
N TYR A 88 -5.10 -13.06 -3.60
CA TYR A 88 -5.14 -14.26 -4.43
C TYR A 88 -6.57 -14.75 -4.65
N GLY A 89 -7.37 -14.83 -3.58
CA GLY A 89 -8.74 -15.31 -3.65
C GLY A 89 -9.63 -14.41 -4.53
N LEU A 90 -9.54 -13.09 -4.36
CA LEU A 90 -10.31 -12.12 -5.14
C LEU A 90 -9.87 -12.08 -6.61
N THR A 91 -8.56 -12.07 -6.88
CA THR A 91 -8.03 -12.05 -8.25
C THR A 91 -8.33 -13.35 -9.01
N SER A 92 -8.20 -14.51 -8.35
CA SER A 92 -8.53 -15.81 -8.96
C SER A 92 -10.03 -15.97 -9.22
N MET A 93 -10.89 -15.38 -8.39
CA MET A 93 -12.33 -15.35 -8.64
C MET A 93 -12.69 -14.55 -9.90
N SER A 94 -12.06 -13.39 -10.10
CA SER A 94 -12.31 -12.53 -11.26
C SER A 94 -11.69 -13.03 -12.57
N ALA A 95 -10.58 -13.77 -12.51
CA ALA A 95 -9.83 -14.18 -13.71
C ALA A 95 -10.45 -15.37 -14.44
N SER A 96 -11.04 -16.34 -13.73
CA SER A 96 -11.52 -17.58 -14.35
C SER A 96 -12.93 -18.02 -13.96
N GLY A 97 -13.59 -17.39 -12.97
CA GLY A 97 -14.93 -17.78 -12.48
C GLY A 97 -14.98 -19.16 -11.78
N GLU A 98 -14.10 -20.10 -12.13
CA GLU A 98 -14.06 -21.49 -11.66
C GLU A 98 -12.81 -21.82 -10.82
N SER A 99 -12.29 -20.87 -10.05
CA SER A 99 -11.27 -21.22 -9.06
C SER A 99 -11.95 -21.80 -7.81
N HIS A 100 -11.99 -23.13 -7.69
CA HIS A 100 -12.47 -23.82 -6.47
C HIS A 100 -11.70 -23.37 -5.21
N MET A 101 -10.51 -22.80 -5.37
CA MET A 101 -9.68 -22.29 -4.29
C MET A 101 -9.97 -20.82 -3.93
N ALA A 102 -10.74 -20.08 -4.72
CA ALA A 102 -11.02 -18.67 -4.46
C ALA A 102 -11.80 -18.48 -3.14
N GLY A 103 -12.92 -19.18 -2.97
CA GLY A 103 -13.73 -19.14 -1.75
C GLY A 103 -12.94 -19.51 -0.48
N PRO A 104 -12.26 -20.67 -0.44
CA PRO A 104 -11.41 -21.05 0.68
C PRO A 104 -10.28 -20.05 0.97
N SER A 105 -9.65 -19.47 -0.07
CA SER A 105 -8.57 -18.49 0.11
C SER A 105 -9.08 -17.18 0.70
N ILE A 106 -10.26 -16.71 0.26
CA ILE A 106 -10.91 -15.53 0.84
C ILE A 106 -11.27 -15.79 2.30
N ALA A 107 -11.87 -16.95 2.60
CA ALA A 107 -12.23 -17.32 3.96
C ALA A 107 -10.99 -17.42 4.88
N ALA A 108 -9.92 -18.08 4.40
CA ALA A 108 -8.66 -18.18 5.12
C ALA A 108 -8.04 -16.80 5.36
N GLY A 109 -8.03 -15.93 4.35
CA GLY A 109 -7.55 -14.56 4.46
C GLY A 109 -8.34 -13.73 5.47
N ALA A 110 -9.67 -13.86 5.49
CA ALA A 110 -10.53 -13.20 6.48
C ALA A 110 -10.26 -13.70 7.91
N VAL A 111 -10.08 -15.02 8.09
CA VAL A 111 -9.72 -15.60 9.39
C VAL A 111 -8.35 -15.10 9.84
N LEU A 112 -7.34 -15.12 8.97
CA LEU A 112 -6.01 -14.61 9.27
C LEU A 112 -6.02 -13.12 9.61
N LEU A 113 -6.87 -12.33 8.96
CA LEU A 113 -7.03 -10.92 9.29
C LEU A 113 -7.63 -10.71 10.69
N VAL A 114 -8.63 -11.51 11.07
CA VAL A 114 -9.17 -11.48 12.45
C VAL A 114 -8.10 -11.90 13.45
N VAL A 115 -7.33 -12.96 13.17
CA VAL A 115 -6.21 -13.40 14.02
C VAL A 115 -5.17 -12.30 14.14
N PHE A 116 -4.80 -11.62 13.05
CA PHE A 116 -3.89 -10.48 13.04
C PHE A 116 -4.39 -9.36 13.96
N ILE A 117 -5.67 -8.97 13.84
CA ILE A 117 -6.25 -7.91 14.68
C ILE A 117 -6.21 -8.31 16.17
N LEU A 118 -6.54 -9.56 16.50
CA LEU A 118 -6.51 -10.05 17.88
C LEU A 118 -5.09 -10.17 18.43
N PHE A 119 -4.14 -10.55 17.59
CA PHE A 119 -2.72 -10.61 17.91
C PHE A 119 -2.18 -9.20 18.21
N GLU A 120 -2.50 -8.24 17.35
CA GLU A 120 -2.08 -6.85 17.50
C GLU A 120 -2.64 -6.17 18.74
N ARG A 121 -3.89 -6.48 19.11
CA ARG A 121 -4.48 -5.99 20.36
C ARG A 121 -3.70 -6.43 21.61
N ARG A 122 -2.92 -7.51 21.51
CA ARG A 122 -2.14 -8.08 22.63
C ARG A 122 -0.66 -7.73 22.55
N GLN A 123 -0.19 -7.18 21.43
CA GLN A 123 1.21 -6.81 21.26
C GLN A 123 1.57 -5.56 22.05
N ARG A 124 2.79 -5.54 22.60
CA ARG A 124 3.32 -4.40 23.36
C ARG A 124 3.76 -3.26 22.46
N GLU A 125 4.22 -3.59 21.25
CA GLU A 125 4.68 -2.65 20.24
C GLU A 125 3.94 -2.95 18.92
N PRO A 126 2.64 -2.64 18.84
CA PRO A 126 1.85 -2.98 17.67
C PRO A 126 2.30 -2.21 16.42
N MET A 127 2.28 -2.86 15.25
CA MET A 127 2.50 -2.20 13.96
C MET A 127 1.39 -1.18 13.68
N ILE A 128 0.15 -1.50 14.07
CA ILE A 128 -1.00 -0.60 13.96
C ILE A 128 -1.56 -0.31 15.35
N ASP A 129 -1.46 0.95 15.79
CA ASP A 129 -2.11 1.39 17.01
C ASP A 129 -3.64 1.43 16.81
N LEU A 130 -4.30 0.35 17.20
CA LEU A 130 -5.76 0.20 17.11
C LEU A 130 -6.52 1.22 17.97
N SER A 131 -5.87 1.90 18.92
CA SER A 131 -6.51 2.95 19.71
C SER A 131 -6.90 4.16 18.84
N LEU A 132 -6.22 4.37 17.70
CA LEU A 132 -6.55 5.43 16.74
C LEU A 132 -7.97 5.28 16.16
N PHE A 133 -8.47 4.05 16.00
CA PHE A 133 -9.84 3.80 15.54
C PHE A 133 -10.91 4.20 16.57
N ARG A 134 -10.55 4.47 17.83
CA ARG A 134 -11.48 5.08 18.80
C ARG A 134 -11.70 6.57 18.52
N ILE A 135 -10.83 7.20 17.73
CA ILE A 135 -10.97 8.59 17.31
C ILE A 135 -11.97 8.62 16.14
N GLY A 136 -13.17 9.13 16.39
CA GLY A 136 -14.26 9.14 15.39
C GLY A 136 -13.87 9.78 14.06
N ALA A 137 -13.05 10.84 14.07
CA ALA A 137 -12.55 11.47 12.85
C ALA A 137 -11.61 10.54 12.05
N PHE A 138 -10.76 9.76 12.72
CA PHE A 138 -9.86 8.79 12.07
C PHE A 138 -10.65 7.62 11.49
N ALA A 139 -11.57 7.05 12.27
CA ALA A 139 -12.44 5.98 11.80
C ALA A 139 -13.33 6.43 10.63
N GLY A 140 -13.94 7.62 10.74
CA GLY A 140 -14.79 8.21 9.70
C GLY A 140 -14.02 8.48 8.40
N ALA A 141 -12.80 9.02 8.49
CA ALA A 141 -11.97 9.26 7.31
C ALA A 141 -11.60 7.95 6.59
N ASN A 142 -11.20 6.91 7.33
CA ASN A 142 -10.90 5.60 6.75
C ASN A 142 -12.14 4.93 6.15
N ALA A 143 -13.29 5.00 6.82
CA ALA A 143 -14.54 4.45 6.32
C ALA A 143 -15.01 5.17 5.03
N ALA A 144 -14.94 6.50 5.00
CA ALA A 144 -15.26 7.27 3.80
C ALA A 144 -14.32 6.92 2.63
N THR A 145 -13.02 6.76 2.90
CA THR A 145 -12.04 6.37 1.89
C THR A 145 -12.30 4.97 1.36
N PHE A 146 -12.62 4.01 2.25
CA PHE A 146 -12.99 2.65 1.85
C PHE A 146 -14.22 2.65 0.95
N LEU A 147 -15.30 3.32 1.35
CA LEU A 147 -16.52 3.42 0.56
C LEU A 147 -16.27 4.09 -0.80
N LEU A 148 -15.45 5.14 -0.86
CA LEU A 148 -15.16 5.84 -2.11
C LEU A 148 -14.40 4.97 -3.13
N TYR A 149 -13.54 4.05 -2.68
CA TYR A 149 -12.83 3.13 -3.57
C TYR A 149 -13.63 1.86 -3.92
N PHE A 150 -14.63 1.49 -3.11
CA PHE A 150 -15.46 0.30 -3.32
C PHE A 150 -16.84 0.61 -3.94
N ALA A 151 -17.26 1.87 -3.99
CA ALA A 151 -18.46 2.33 -4.70
C ALA A 151 -18.22 2.42 -6.21
#